data_AF-A0A7S2ATB5-F1
#
_entry.id   AF-A0A7S2ATB5-F1
#
_cell.length_a   1.000
_cell.length_b   1.000
_cell.length_c   1.000
_cell.angle_alpha   90.00
_cell.angle_beta   90.00
_cell.angle_gamma   90.00
#
_symmetry.space_group_name_H-M   'P 1'
#
loop_
_entity.id
_entity.type
_entity.pdbx_description
1 polymer ?
#
loop_
_entity_poly.entity_id
_entity_poly.type
_entity_poly.pdbx_seq_one_letter_code
_entity_poly.pdbx_strand_id
1 'polypeptide(L)'
;MNIFGRPRNAAASAAPKAKSPPDMSSAIMKLRHTCETLEKRESHIQTKVKQQLLEAKAKMKKGDKKGALFCMKRKNMYQNEIDKILGARNTLETQAIALENSAMNMQTFQAMQEGRNAMRDARGKMDADNVADTIDDIKDEIDESDAISSALGAPLDDTLEDDETLLAELTEMEQLELEESLMNIPQANARNPTRVDAELSGFDLPDAPTSAVQVDDADAEELAALRELEASMMAA
;
A
#
# COMPACT_ATOMS: atom_id res chain seq x y z
N MET A 1 41.70 4.55 -62.51
CA MET A 1 41.06 4.42 -61.18
C MET A 1 40.51 3.01 -61.02
N ASN A 2 41.22 2.13 -60.32
CA ASN A 2 40.59 1.03 -59.57
C ASN A 2 40.25 1.61 -58.20
N ILE A 3 39.08 1.26 -57.63
CA ILE A 3 38.86 0.95 -56.20
C ILE A 3 37.36 0.94 -55.86
N PHE A 4 36.94 -0.12 -55.18
CA PHE A 4 35.64 -0.34 -54.53
C PHE A 4 34.57 -1.15 -55.30
N GLY A 5 34.97 -2.37 -55.63
CA GLY A 5 34.11 -3.51 -55.28
C GLY A 5 34.10 -3.69 -53.76
N ARG A 6 32.90 -3.81 -53.17
CA ARG A 6 32.69 -4.42 -51.86
C ARG A 6 31.48 -5.34 -52.00
N PRO A 7 31.58 -6.63 -51.69
CA PRO A 7 30.40 -7.49 -51.66
C PRO A 7 29.50 -6.97 -50.54
N ARG A 8 28.21 -6.74 -50.84
CA ARG A 8 27.20 -6.65 -49.78
C ARG A 8 27.18 -7.99 -49.10
N ASN A 9 27.88 -8.06 -47.97
CA ASN A 9 27.77 -9.16 -47.05
C ASN A 9 26.29 -9.27 -46.67
N ALA A 10 25.71 -10.42 -46.95
CA ALA A 10 24.39 -10.82 -46.49
C ALA A 10 24.44 -10.99 -44.97
N ALA A 11 24.46 -9.89 -44.24
CA ALA A 11 23.96 -9.86 -42.88
C ALA A 11 22.51 -9.42 -43.01
N ALA A 12 21.62 -10.40 -43.16
CA ALA A 12 20.24 -10.23 -42.79
C ALA A 12 20.26 -9.68 -41.36
N SER A 13 20.02 -8.36 -41.23
CA SER A 13 19.66 -7.75 -39.97
C SER A 13 18.38 -8.46 -39.56
N ALA A 14 18.52 -9.44 -38.67
CA ALA A 14 17.39 -10.03 -38.00
C ALA A 14 16.69 -8.89 -37.28
N ALA A 15 15.54 -8.47 -37.85
CA ALA A 15 14.63 -7.57 -37.17
C ALA A 15 14.39 -8.14 -35.77
N PRO A 16 14.46 -7.32 -34.71
CA PRO A 16 14.18 -7.80 -33.36
C PRO A 16 12.77 -8.41 -33.39
N LYS A 17 12.68 -9.70 -33.09
CA LYS A 17 11.40 -10.41 -32.94
C LYS A 17 10.56 -9.55 -31.99
N ALA A 18 9.43 -9.06 -32.49
CA ALA A 18 8.48 -8.31 -31.70
C ALA A 18 8.20 -9.11 -30.43
N LYS A 19 8.63 -8.59 -29.27
CA LYS A 19 8.27 -9.17 -27.99
C LYS A 19 6.75 -9.21 -27.98
N SER A 20 6.19 -10.38 -27.71
CA SER A 20 4.77 -10.51 -27.39
C SER A 20 4.38 -9.40 -26.42
N PRO A 21 3.16 -8.82 -26.56
CA PRO A 21 2.71 -7.78 -25.65
C PRO A 21 2.95 -8.24 -24.21
N PRO A 22 3.44 -7.36 -23.32
CA PRO A 22 3.79 -7.74 -21.97
C PRO A 22 2.58 -8.42 -21.32
N ASP A 23 2.80 -9.62 -20.82
CA ASP A 23 1.78 -10.35 -20.07
C ASP A 23 1.40 -9.53 -18.83
N MET A 24 0.11 -9.22 -18.68
CA MET A 24 -0.40 -8.38 -17.59
C MET A 24 -0.04 -8.96 -16.23
N SER A 25 -0.09 -10.29 -16.08
CA SER A 25 0.32 -10.97 -14.83
C SER A 25 1.80 -10.71 -14.53
N SER A 26 2.67 -10.87 -15.53
CA SER A 26 4.10 -10.56 -15.38
C SER A 26 4.37 -9.08 -15.04
N ALA A 27 3.53 -8.15 -15.50
CA ALA A 27 3.65 -6.73 -15.18
C ALA A 27 3.25 -6.44 -13.73
N ILE A 28 2.12 -6.98 -13.27
CA ILE A 28 1.65 -6.89 -11.88
C ILE A 28 2.71 -7.44 -10.92
N MET A 29 3.28 -8.62 -11.21
CA MET A 29 4.33 -9.22 -10.38
C MET A 29 5.58 -8.34 -10.29
N LYS A 30 5.99 -7.70 -11.39
CA LYS A 30 7.13 -6.78 -11.39
C LYS A 30 6.86 -5.51 -10.58
N LEU A 31 5.65 -4.95 -10.67
CA LEU A 31 5.26 -3.78 -9.89
C LEU A 31 5.32 -4.11 -8.40
N ARG A 32 4.68 -5.21 -7.96
CA ARG A 32 4.69 -5.67 -6.57
C ARG A 32 6.10 -5.92 -6.05
N HIS A 33 6.94 -6.63 -6.81
CA HIS A 33 8.34 -6.86 -6.43
C HIS A 33 9.16 -5.56 -6.33
N THR A 34 8.86 -4.58 -7.18
CA THR A 34 9.50 -3.26 -7.09
C THR A 34 9.05 -2.52 -5.83
N CYS A 35 7.77 -2.61 -5.44
CA CYS A 35 7.27 -2.06 -4.18
C CYS A 35 7.99 -2.68 -2.97
N GLU A 36 8.13 -4.01 -2.91
CA GLU A 36 8.89 -4.70 -1.84
C GLU A 36 10.36 -4.23 -1.78
N THR A 37 10.98 -4.01 -2.94
CA THR A 37 12.37 -3.52 -3.00
C THR A 37 12.47 -2.09 -2.47
N LEU A 38 11.51 -1.24 -2.83
CA LEU A 38 11.43 0.14 -2.33
C LEU A 38 11.18 0.19 -0.83
N GLU A 39 10.36 -0.71 -0.28
CA GLU A 39 10.10 -0.83 1.16
C GLU A 39 11.36 -1.23 1.93
N LYS A 40 12.11 -2.22 1.44
CA LYS A 40 13.41 -2.59 2.03
C LYS A 40 14.40 -1.42 1.99
N ARG A 41 14.40 -0.67 0.90
CA ARG A 41 15.24 0.54 0.77
C ARG A 41 14.81 1.61 1.78
N GLU A 42 13.51 1.85 1.91
CA GLU A 42 12.95 2.80 2.88
C GLU A 42 13.44 2.49 4.30
N SER A 43 13.28 1.24 4.75
CA SER A 43 13.74 0.76 6.05
C SER A 43 15.23 1.01 6.28
N HIS A 44 16.06 0.73 5.27
CA HIS A 44 17.49 1.01 5.33
C HIS A 44 17.80 2.51 5.46
N ILE A 45 17.10 3.37 4.72
CA ILE A 45 17.27 4.82 4.82
C ILE A 45 16.75 5.36 6.17
N GLN A 46 15.67 4.82 6.71
CA GLN A 46 15.18 5.16 8.06
C GLN A 46 16.23 4.84 9.14
N THR A 47 16.93 3.72 9.04
CA THR A 47 18.06 3.40 9.93
C THR A 47 19.19 4.44 9.81
N LYS A 48 19.51 4.89 8.59
CA LYS A 48 20.50 5.97 8.37
C LYS A 48 20.06 7.31 8.96
N VAL A 49 18.76 7.63 8.93
CA VAL A 49 18.21 8.82 9.61
C VAL A 49 18.47 8.75 11.11
N LYS A 50 18.17 7.60 11.75
CA LYS A 50 18.42 7.37 13.18
C LYS A 50 19.91 7.52 13.51
N GLN A 51 20.78 6.91 12.71
CA GLN A 51 22.24 7.00 12.89
C GLN A 51 22.74 8.45 12.81
N GLN A 52 22.31 9.23 11.80
CA GLN A 52 22.73 10.63 11.68
C GLN A 52 22.25 11.49 12.85
N LEU A 53 21.09 11.16 13.43
CA LEU A 53 20.58 11.84 14.61
C LEU A 53 21.42 11.53 15.86
N LEU A 54 21.81 10.27 16.06
CA LEU A 54 22.72 9.87 17.14
C LEU A 54 24.11 10.52 16.98
N GLU A 55 24.67 10.51 15.76
CA GLU A 55 25.95 11.16 15.47
C GLU A 55 25.90 12.68 15.69
N ALA A 56 24.78 13.33 15.31
CA ALA A 56 24.58 14.75 15.56
C ALA A 56 24.55 15.06 17.06
N LYS A 57 23.83 14.27 17.86
CA LYS A 57 23.79 14.39 19.33
C LYS A 57 25.18 14.20 19.94
N ALA A 58 25.91 13.17 19.52
CA ALA A 58 27.26 12.90 20.01
C ALA A 58 28.25 14.04 19.70
N LYS A 59 28.17 14.64 18.49
CA LYS A 59 29.01 15.79 18.13
C LYS A 59 28.62 17.06 18.88
N MET A 60 27.33 17.28 19.16
CA MET A 60 26.87 18.37 20.02
C MET A 60 27.41 18.23 21.45
N LYS A 61 27.37 17.02 22.04
CA LYS A 61 27.93 16.74 23.37
C LYS A 61 29.44 17.06 23.44
N LYS A 62 30.18 16.85 22.33
CA LYS A 62 31.61 17.17 22.20
C LYS A 62 31.90 18.64 21.85
N GLY A 63 30.88 19.49 21.74
CA GLY A 63 31.03 20.90 21.38
C GLY A 63 31.27 21.18 19.88
N ASP A 64 31.27 20.15 19.03
CA ASP A 64 31.45 20.29 17.58
C ASP A 64 30.13 20.65 16.89
N LYS A 65 29.75 21.92 16.98
CA LYS A 65 28.54 22.47 16.37
C LYS A 65 28.53 22.34 14.84
N LYS A 66 29.68 22.49 14.18
CA LYS A 66 29.79 22.41 12.71
C LYS A 66 29.56 20.98 12.23
N GLY A 67 30.18 20.00 12.89
CA GLY A 67 29.99 18.59 12.58
C GLY A 67 28.58 18.08 12.88
N ALA A 68 27.94 18.57 13.95
CA ALA A 68 26.54 18.25 14.24
C ALA A 68 25.59 18.81 13.15
N LEU A 69 25.81 20.05 12.71
CA LEU A 69 25.03 20.67 11.64
C LEU A 69 25.18 19.91 10.31
N PHE A 70 26.36 19.35 10.02
CA PHE A 70 26.56 18.48 8.86
C PHE A 70 25.77 17.17 8.96
N CYS A 71 25.75 16.50 10.11
CA CYS A 71 24.94 15.31 10.34
C CYS A 71 23.43 15.62 10.19
N MET A 72 22.96 16.75 10.70
CA MET A 72 21.57 17.19 10.52
C MET A 72 21.20 17.45 9.06
N LYS A 73 22.12 18.02 8.26
CA LYS A 73 21.91 18.16 6.80
C LYS A 73 21.76 16.80 6.12
N ARG A 74 22.61 15.82 6.46
CA ARG A 74 22.50 14.45 5.93
C ARG A 74 21.20 13.78 6.36
N LYS A 75 20.78 13.94 7.62
CA LYS A 75 19.47 13.48 8.11
C LYS A 75 18.33 14.00 7.21
N ASN A 76 18.31 15.31 6.94
CA ASN A 76 17.27 15.92 6.10
C ASN A 76 17.32 15.41 4.65
N MET A 77 18.52 15.17 4.10
CA MET A 77 18.64 14.55 2.77
C MET A 77 18.04 13.14 2.72
N TYR A 78 18.28 12.32 3.74
CA TYR A 78 17.68 10.98 3.84
C TYR A 78 16.16 11.03 4.05
N GLN A 79 15.66 11.99 4.83
CA GLN A 79 14.21 12.19 4.98
C GLN A 79 13.55 12.51 3.63
N ASN A 80 14.14 13.43 2.86
CA ASN A 80 13.65 13.74 1.51
C ASN A 80 13.74 12.53 0.55
N GLU A 81 14.66 11.59 0.78
CA GLU A 81 14.74 10.35 0.00
C GLU A 81 13.61 9.39 0.39
N ILE A 82 13.28 9.27 1.69
CA ILE A 82 12.12 8.51 2.18
C ILE A 82 10.83 9.03 1.53
N ASP A 83 10.60 10.35 1.54
CA ASP A 83 9.38 10.93 0.97
C ASP A 83 9.23 10.62 -0.53
N LYS A 84 10.34 10.60 -1.27
CA LYS A 84 10.35 10.20 -2.69
C LYS A 84 10.06 8.71 -2.88
N ILE A 85 10.61 7.86 -2.00
CA ILE A 85 10.35 6.42 -2.04
C ILE A 85 8.87 6.15 -1.77
N LEU A 86 8.28 6.81 -0.77
CA LEU A 86 6.86 6.69 -0.44
C LEU A 86 5.98 7.11 -1.63
N GLY A 87 6.25 8.27 -2.25
CA GLY A 87 5.51 8.70 -3.43
C GLY A 87 5.63 7.73 -4.61
N ALA A 88 6.83 7.16 -4.83
CA ALA A 88 7.05 6.15 -5.86
C ALA A 88 6.29 4.85 -5.57
N ARG A 89 6.29 4.38 -4.32
CA ARG A 89 5.54 3.18 -3.90
C ARG A 89 4.05 3.35 -4.14
N ASN A 90 3.45 4.44 -3.65
CA ASN A 90 2.02 4.71 -3.84
C ASN A 90 1.65 4.69 -5.32
N THR A 91 2.47 5.32 -6.17
CA THR A 91 2.25 5.33 -7.62
C THR A 91 2.27 3.91 -8.22
N LEU A 92 3.23 3.07 -7.81
CA LEU A 92 3.35 1.70 -8.30
C LEU A 92 2.22 0.79 -7.80
N GLU A 93 1.78 0.98 -6.56
CA GLU A 93 0.65 0.25 -5.96
C GLU A 93 -0.66 0.60 -6.68
N THR A 94 -0.94 1.88 -6.91
CA THR A 94 -2.09 2.31 -7.73
C THR A 94 -2.05 1.71 -9.14
N GLN A 95 -0.87 1.64 -9.77
CA GLN A 95 -0.71 1.03 -11.08
C GLN A 95 -0.96 -0.49 -11.06
N ALA A 96 -0.54 -1.18 -10.01
CA ALA A 96 -0.78 -2.61 -9.85
C ALA A 96 -2.29 -2.90 -9.73
N ILE A 97 -2.99 -2.14 -8.88
CA ILE A 97 -4.45 -2.24 -8.72
C ILE A 97 -5.17 -1.95 -10.05
N ALA A 98 -4.77 -0.90 -10.77
CA ALA A 98 -5.36 -0.56 -12.07
C ALA A 98 -5.17 -1.67 -13.11
N LEU A 99 -4.02 -2.35 -13.11
CA LEU A 99 -3.77 -3.50 -13.98
C LEU A 99 -4.59 -4.73 -13.57
N GLU A 100 -4.77 -4.96 -12.27
CA GLU A 100 -5.62 -6.03 -11.76
C GLU A 100 -7.08 -5.85 -12.18
N ASN A 101 -7.59 -4.62 -12.04
CA ASN A 101 -8.92 -4.26 -12.52
C ASN A 101 -9.05 -4.42 -14.05
N SER A 102 -8.02 -4.00 -14.80
CA SER A 102 -7.99 -4.18 -16.26
C SER A 102 -7.99 -5.65 -16.67
N ALA A 103 -7.26 -6.50 -15.93
CA ALA A 103 -7.24 -7.94 -16.17
C ALA A 103 -8.61 -8.58 -15.90
N MET A 104 -9.28 -8.19 -14.80
CA MET A 104 -10.64 -8.63 -14.50
C MET A 104 -11.64 -8.20 -15.58
N ASN A 105 -11.60 -6.93 -16.00
CA ASN A 105 -12.47 -6.42 -17.07
C ASN A 105 -12.27 -7.18 -18.39
N MET A 106 -11.02 -7.52 -18.72
CA MET A 106 -10.72 -8.34 -19.88
C MET A 106 -11.33 -9.74 -19.78
N GLN A 107 -11.26 -10.38 -18.60
CA GLN A 107 -11.88 -11.69 -18.37
C GLN A 107 -13.40 -11.62 -18.50
N THR A 108 -14.05 -10.61 -17.93
CA THR A 108 -15.49 -10.38 -18.10
C THR A 108 -15.85 -10.22 -19.57
N PHE A 109 -15.09 -9.42 -20.32
CA PHE A 109 -15.32 -9.24 -21.75
C PHE A 109 -15.14 -10.54 -22.55
N GLN A 110 -14.16 -11.37 -22.20
CA GLN A 110 -13.97 -12.69 -22.82
C GLN A 110 -15.17 -13.61 -22.54
N ALA A 111 -15.66 -13.68 -21.30
CA ALA A 111 -16.84 -14.45 -20.94
C ALA A 111 -18.10 -13.97 -21.69
N MET A 112 -18.28 -12.65 -21.84
CA MET A 112 -19.36 -12.08 -22.65
C MET A 112 -19.26 -12.49 -24.12
N GLN A 113 -18.06 -12.51 -24.70
CA GLN A 113 -17.86 -12.98 -26.07
C GLN A 113 -18.17 -14.47 -26.24
N GLU A 114 -17.74 -15.31 -25.29
CA GLU A 114 -18.05 -16.74 -25.30
C GLU A 114 -19.56 -16.97 -25.21
N GLY A 115 -20.24 -16.29 -24.29
CA GLY A 115 -21.70 -16.32 -24.18
C GLY A 115 -22.39 -15.88 -25.46
N ARG A 116 -21.95 -14.78 -26.08
CA ARG A 116 -22.47 -14.31 -27.38
C ARG A 116 -22.31 -15.37 -28.46
N ASN A 117 -21.14 -16.01 -28.55
CA ASN A 117 -20.87 -17.03 -29.56
C ASN A 117 -21.73 -18.28 -29.33
N ALA A 118 -21.86 -18.74 -28.08
CA ALA A 118 -22.75 -19.84 -27.71
C ALA A 118 -24.22 -19.54 -28.05
N MET A 119 -24.69 -18.33 -27.76
CA MET A 119 -26.04 -17.87 -28.12
C MET A 119 -26.25 -17.84 -29.64
N ARG A 120 -25.26 -17.39 -30.41
CA ARG A 120 -25.31 -17.40 -31.88
C ARG A 120 -25.39 -18.83 -32.42
N ASP A 121 -24.57 -19.73 -31.89
CA ASP A 121 -24.54 -21.12 -32.34
C ASP A 121 -25.82 -21.88 -31.94
N ALA A 122 -26.42 -21.57 -30.79
CA ALA A 122 -27.74 -22.06 -30.39
C ALA A 122 -28.85 -21.57 -31.35
N ARG A 123 -28.86 -20.28 -31.69
CA ARG A 123 -29.78 -19.70 -32.68
C ARG A 123 -29.59 -20.30 -34.08
N GLY A 124 -28.34 -20.48 -34.52
CA GLY A 124 -28.04 -21.10 -35.81
C GLY A 124 -28.45 -22.56 -35.93
N LYS A 125 -28.69 -23.26 -34.80
CA LYS A 125 -29.28 -24.62 -34.77
C LYS A 125 -30.80 -24.61 -34.72
N MET A 126 -31.42 -23.48 -34.35
CA MET A 126 -32.87 -23.31 -34.22
C MET A 126 -33.51 -22.91 -35.56
N ASP A 127 -32.75 -22.25 -36.44
CA ASP A 127 -33.24 -21.63 -37.68
C ASP A 127 -33.18 -22.57 -38.90
N ALA A 128 -34.35 -23.11 -39.24
CA ALA A 128 -34.77 -23.18 -40.64
C ALA A 128 -36.29 -23.08 -40.76
N ASP A 129 -37.07 -23.70 -39.86
CA ASP A 129 -38.54 -23.73 -39.99
C ASP A 129 -39.36 -23.34 -38.74
N ASN A 130 -38.78 -23.25 -37.53
CA ASN A 130 -39.54 -23.01 -36.26
C ASN A 130 -39.25 -21.65 -35.55
N VAL A 131 -38.44 -20.78 -36.14
CA VAL A 131 -37.93 -19.56 -35.50
C VAL A 131 -38.91 -18.38 -35.57
N ALA A 132 -39.76 -18.31 -36.59
CA ALA A 132 -40.73 -17.21 -36.71
C ALA A 132 -41.78 -17.24 -35.59
N ASP A 133 -42.38 -18.42 -35.34
CA ASP A 133 -43.40 -18.58 -34.30
C ASP A 133 -42.81 -18.41 -32.88
N THR A 134 -41.60 -18.92 -32.65
CA THR A 134 -40.94 -18.78 -31.34
C THR A 134 -40.39 -17.37 -31.09
N ILE A 135 -40.03 -16.59 -32.11
CA ILE A 135 -39.60 -15.18 -31.93
C ILE A 135 -40.75 -14.29 -31.49
N ASP A 136 -41.97 -14.53 -31.99
CA ASP A 136 -43.13 -13.74 -31.55
C ASP A 136 -43.53 -14.10 -30.11
N ASP A 137 -43.55 -15.39 -29.73
CA ASP A 137 -43.75 -15.80 -28.33
C ASP A 137 -42.66 -15.25 -27.38
N ILE A 138 -41.40 -15.21 -27.83
CA ILE A 138 -40.26 -14.67 -27.04
C ILE A 138 -40.34 -13.15 -26.88
N LYS A 139 -40.88 -12.41 -27.86
CA LYS A 139 -41.04 -10.95 -27.72
C LYS A 139 -42.06 -10.60 -26.65
N ASP A 140 -43.19 -11.32 -26.63
CA ASP A 140 -44.21 -11.14 -25.61
C ASP A 140 -43.64 -11.43 -24.20
N GLU A 141 -42.75 -12.41 -24.07
CA GLU A 141 -42.13 -12.80 -22.80
C GLU A 141 -40.94 -11.90 -22.38
N ILE A 142 -40.20 -11.33 -23.35
CA ILE A 142 -39.16 -10.30 -23.10
C ILE A 142 -39.79 -9.00 -22.61
N ASP A 143 -40.90 -8.56 -23.19
CA ASP A 143 -41.60 -7.36 -22.75
C ASP A 143 -42.14 -7.51 -21.30
N GLU A 144 -42.57 -8.71 -20.91
CA GLU A 144 -42.94 -9.02 -19.52
C GLU A 144 -41.72 -9.08 -18.58
N SER A 145 -40.59 -9.64 -19.04
CA SER A 145 -39.34 -9.73 -18.27
C SER A 145 -38.64 -8.37 -18.08
N ASP A 146 -38.69 -7.49 -19.08
CA ASP A 146 -38.16 -6.13 -19.00
C ASP A 146 -39.03 -5.25 -18.09
N ALA A 147 -40.35 -5.48 -18.04
CA ALA A 147 -41.23 -4.85 -17.04
C ALA A 147 -40.88 -5.27 -15.61
N ILE A 148 -40.47 -6.53 -15.40
CA ILE A 148 -40.02 -7.06 -14.10
C ILE A 148 -38.62 -6.55 -13.75
N SER A 149 -37.69 -6.56 -14.71
CA SER A 149 -36.31 -6.10 -14.52
C SER A 149 -36.23 -4.60 -14.31
N SER A 150 -37.09 -3.81 -14.96
CA SER A 150 -37.24 -2.37 -14.69
C SER A 150 -37.87 -2.09 -13.33
N ALA A 151 -38.65 -3.02 -12.77
CA ALA A 151 -39.19 -2.91 -11.41
C ALA A 151 -38.15 -3.31 -10.33
N LEU A 152 -37.17 -4.15 -10.68
CA LEU A 152 -36.06 -4.55 -9.80
C LEU A 152 -34.80 -3.67 -9.94
N GLY A 153 -34.58 -3.06 -11.10
CA GLY A 153 -33.40 -2.30 -11.47
C GLY A 153 -33.46 -0.83 -11.07
N ALA A 154 -33.53 -0.54 -9.78
CA ALA A 154 -33.06 0.76 -9.30
C ALA A 154 -31.52 0.81 -9.44
N PRO A 155 -30.91 1.90 -9.97
CA PRO A 155 -29.48 1.91 -10.27
C PRO A 155 -28.65 1.86 -8.98
N LEU A 156 -27.89 0.77 -8.80
CA LEU A 156 -26.76 0.66 -7.88
C LEU A 156 -25.50 1.21 -8.56
N ASP A 157 -25.48 2.52 -8.82
CA ASP A 157 -24.33 3.19 -9.43
C ASP A 157 -23.98 4.45 -8.64
N ASP A 158 -23.32 4.25 -7.49
CA ASP A 158 -22.58 5.29 -6.75
C ASP A 158 -21.56 4.68 -5.77
N THR A 159 -20.77 3.69 -6.20
CA THR A 159 -19.84 2.96 -5.31
C THR A 159 -18.38 3.29 -5.58
N LEU A 160 -18.05 4.58 -5.51
CA LEU A 160 -16.72 5.04 -5.11
C LEU A 160 -16.96 6.10 -4.04
N GLU A 161 -16.95 5.68 -2.78
CA GLU A 161 -17.08 6.59 -1.64
C GLU A 161 -15.90 7.58 -1.63
N ASP A 162 -16.19 8.84 -1.36
CA ASP A 162 -15.20 9.91 -1.23
C ASP A 162 -14.26 9.64 -0.03
N ASP A 163 -13.05 10.17 -0.08
CA ASP A 163 -12.00 9.97 0.92
C ASP A 163 -12.47 10.38 2.34
N GLU A 164 -13.38 11.35 2.46
CA GLU A 164 -13.99 11.75 3.74
C GLU A 164 -14.89 10.67 4.34
N THR A 165 -15.61 9.92 3.51
CA THR A 165 -16.47 8.81 3.94
C THR A 165 -15.62 7.63 4.42
N LEU A 166 -14.57 7.31 3.66
CA LEU A 166 -13.62 6.26 4.01
C LEU A 166 -12.86 6.57 5.32
N LEU A 167 -12.50 7.83 5.54
CA LEU A 167 -11.87 8.28 6.79
C LEU A 167 -12.81 8.18 8.00
N ALA A 168 -14.10 8.45 7.80
CA ALA A 168 -15.10 8.29 8.84
C ALA A 168 -15.28 6.82 9.23
N GLU A 169 -15.36 5.91 8.24
CA GLU A 169 -15.46 4.47 8.47
C GLU A 169 -14.23 3.92 9.21
N LEU A 170 -13.03 4.36 8.81
CA LEU A 170 -11.78 3.98 9.49
C LEU A 170 -11.78 4.42 10.96
N THR A 171 -12.27 5.63 11.24
CA THR A 171 -12.35 6.18 12.61
C THR A 171 -13.36 5.41 13.47
N GLU A 172 -14.45 4.91 12.87
CA GLU A 172 -15.43 4.07 13.55
C GLU A 172 -14.85 2.70 13.92
N MET A 173 -14.10 2.07 13.02
CA MET A 173 -13.41 0.80 13.30
C MET A 173 -12.41 0.92 14.46
N GLU A 174 -11.62 1.99 14.50
CA GLU A 174 -10.69 2.24 15.62
C GLU A 174 -11.41 2.41 16.95
N GLN A 175 -12.57 3.06 16.98
CA GLN A 175 -13.38 3.21 18.19
C GLN A 175 -13.94 1.88 18.68
N LEU A 176 -14.41 1.02 17.76
CA LEU A 176 -14.92 -0.31 18.10
C LEU A 176 -13.83 -1.20 18.69
N GLU A 177 -12.61 -1.19 18.12
CA GLU A 177 -11.48 -1.94 18.66
C GLU A 177 -11.06 -1.40 20.05
N LEU A 178 -11.08 -0.07 20.22
CA LEU A 178 -10.79 0.54 21.52
C LEU A 178 -11.84 0.14 22.56
N GLU A 179 -13.13 0.17 22.21
CA GLU A 179 -14.23 -0.24 23.09
C GLU A 179 -14.11 -1.72 23.47
N GLU A 180 -13.81 -2.60 22.51
CA GLU A 180 -13.55 -4.02 22.77
C GLU A 180 -12.33 -4.23 23.68
N SER A 181 -11.28 -3.44 23.50
CA SER A 181 -10.10 -3.48 24.37
C SER A 181 -10.43 -3.02 25.79
N LEU A 182 -11.26 -1.99 25.95
CA LEU A 182 -11.72 -1.44 27.23
C LEU A 182 -12.65 -2.40 27.97
N MET A 183 -13.53 -3.11 27.25
CA MET A 183 -14.37 -4.16 27.83
C MET A 183 -13.56 -5.38 28.31
N ASN A 184 -12.38 -5.61 27.72
CA ASN A 184 -11.49 -6.71 28.10
C ASN A 184 -10.45 -6.33 29.17
N ILE A 185 -10.46 -5.11 29.71
CA ILE A 185 -9.62 -4.75 30.85
C ILE A 185 -10.18 -5.40 32.12
N PRO A 186 -9.44 -6.25 32.84
CA PRO A 186 -9.89 -6.80 34.11
C PRO A 186 -10.15 -5.65 35.09
N GLN A 187 -11.40 -5.49 35.51
CA GLN A 187 -11.81 -4.47 36.46
C GLN A 187 -11.11 -4.72 37.80
N ALA A 188 -9.98 -4.02 38.03
CA ALA A 188 -9.32 -4.05 39.33
C ALA A 188 -10.25 -3.38 40.36
N ASN A 189 -10.83 -4.20 41.22
CA ASN A 189 -11.71 -3.87 42.34
C ASN A 189 -11.57 -2.42 42.85
N ALA A 190 -12.51 -1.57 42.45
CA ALA A 190 -12.67 -0.24 43.01
C ALA A 190 -13.04 -0.37 44.50
N ARG A 191 -12.07 -0.15 45.40
CA ARG A 191 -12.35 0.06 46.82
C ARG A 191 -13.04 1.42 46.97
N ASN A 192 -14.27 1.35 47.49
CA ASN A 192 -15.11 2.48 47.90
C ASN A 192 -14.32 3.56 48.67
N PRO A 193 -14.40 4.86 48.34
CA PRO A 193 -13.83 5.89 49.18
C PRO A 193 -14.81 6.20 50.30
N THR A 194 -14.50 5.75 51.52
CA THR A 194 -15.19 6.22 52.73
C THR A 194 -14.86 7.70 52.91
N ARG A 195 -15.90 8.53 52.89
CA ARG A 195 -15.85 9.96 53.18
C ARG A 195 -15.37 10.17 54.63
N VAL A 196 -14.26 10.89 54.81
CA VAL A 196 -13.84 11.40 56.12
C VAL A 196 -13.73 12.92 56.05
N ASP A 197 -14.36 13.56 57.02
CA ASP A 197 -14.47 14.99 57.19
C ASP A 197 -13.10 15.67 57.41
N ALA A 198 -13.05 16.96 57.05
CA ALA A 198 -11.86 17.78 57.06
C ALA A 198 -11.33 18.08 58.47
N GLU A 199 -10.04 17.85 58.70
CA GLU A 199 -9.20 18.64 59.61
C GLU A 199 -7.88 18.99 58.92
N LEU A 200 -7.63 20.30 58.81
CA LEU A 200 -6.41 20.91 58.33
C LEU A 200 -5.32 20.78 59.41
N SER A 201 -4.28 19.98 59.18
CA SER A 201 -2.90 20.27 59.61
C SER A 201 -1.91 19.18 59.17
N GLY A 202 -0.79 19.61 58.54
CA GLY A 202 0.44 18.82 58.47
C GLY A 202 0.64 17.90 57.25
N PHE A 203 0.77 18.46 56.05
CA PHE A 203 1.47 17.75 54.97
C PHE A 203 2.97 18.01 55.10
N ASP A 204 3.72 17.02 55.60
CA ASP A 204 5.19 17.00 55.54
C ASP A 204 5.57 16.36 54.20
N LEU A 205 5.92 17.20 53.23
CA LEU A 205 6.31 16.76 51.89
C LEU A 205 7.81 16.39 51.92
N PRO A 206 8.20 15.21 51.37
CA PRO A 206 9.60 14.84 51.30
C PRO A 206 10.37 15.78 50.36
N ASP A 207 11.61 16.08 50.76
CA ASP A 207 12.50 17.01 50.05
C ASP A 207 12.81 16.53 48.61
N ALA A 208 12.93 17.48 47.68
CA ALA A 208 13.13 17.17 46.27
C ALA A 208 14.48 16.47 46.02
N PRO A 209 14.56 15.43 45.15
CA PRO A 209 15.81 14.72 44.93
C PRO A 209 16.84 15.65 44.25
N THR A 210 17.99 15.83 44.92
CA THR A 210 19.13 16.65 44.46
C THR A 210 20.15 15.85 43.64
N SER A 211 19.84 14.60 43.26
CA SER A 211 20.71 13.81 42.39
C SER A 211 20.78 14.43 41.00
N ALA A 212 22.00 14.85 40.60
CA ALA A 212 22.29 15.27 39.25
C ALA A 212 21.89 14.16 38.26
N VAL A 213 21.23 14.56 37.17
CA VAL A 213 20.83 13.68 36.06
C VAL A 213 22.06 12.93 35.57
N GLN A 214 22.10 11.62 35.81
CA GLN A 214 23.08 10.74 35.21
C GLN A 214 22.75 10.64 33.72
N VAL A 215 23.66 11.11 32.88
CA VAL A 215 23.52 11.03 31.42
C VAL A 215 24.10 9.68 31.04
N ASP A 216 23.22 8.68 30.87
CA ASP A 216 23.60 7.29 30.65
C ASP A 216 24.46 7.09 29.39
N ASP A 217 25.44 6.18 29.49
CA ASP A 217 26.25 5.60 28.40
C ASP A 217 25.42 4.77 27.38
N ALA A 218 24.08 4.73 27.55
CA ALA A 218 23.12 4.01 26.71
C ALA A 218 23.21 4.39 25.22
N ASP A 219 23.57 5.64 24.90
CA ASP A 219 23.70 6.12 23.52
C ASP A 219 24.84 5.40 22.76
N ALA A 220 25.88 4.91 23.45
CA ALA A 220 27.02 4.25 22.81
C ALA A 220 26.73 2.78 22.49
N GLU A 221 25.98 2.13 23.38
CA GLU A 221 25.57 0.73 23.26
C GLU A 221 24.47 0.57 22.19
N GLU A 222 23.52 1.52 22.12
CA GLU A 222 22.49 1.56 21.06
C GLU A 222 23.11 1.74 19.66
N LEU A 223 24.19 2.53 19.55
CA LEU A 223 24.91 2.75 18.30
C LEU A 223 25.72 1.52 17.85
N ALA A 224 26.16 0.69 18.80
CA ALA A 224 26.80 -0.59 18.51
C ALA A 224 25.77 -1.62 18.04
N ALA A 225 24.61 -1.71 18.70
CA ALA A 225 23.52 -2.60 18.33
C ALA A 225 22.98 -2.34 16.91
N LEU A 226 22.84 -1.06 16.53
CA LEU A 226 22.40 -0.70 15.17
C LEU A 226 23.39 -1.11 14.08
N ARG A 227 24.70 -1.06 14.35
CA ARG A 227 25.73 -1.53 13.41
C ARG A 227 25.70 -3.03 13.22
N GLU A 228 25.44 -3.77 14.27
CA GLU A 228 25.34 -5.23 14.22
C GLU A 228 24.10 -5.67 13.43
N LEU A 229 22.98 -4.97 13.59
CA LEU A 229 21.78 -5.17 12.78
C LEU A 229 22.02 -4.86 11.29
N GLU A 230 22.77 -3.80 10.97
CA GLU A 230 23.11 -3.48 9.58
C GLU A 230 24.00 -4.56 8.93
N ALA A 231 24.92 -5.15 9.70
CA ALA A 231 25.76 -6.24 9.25
C ALA A 231 24.97 -7.54 8.97
N SER A 232 23.95 -7.83 9.78
CA SER A 232 23.10 -9.00 9.57
C SER A 232 22.16 -8.85 8.37
N MET A 233 21.69 -7.63 8.09
CA MET A 233 20.83 -7.36 6.92
C MET A 233 21.58 -7.33 5.59
N MET A 234 22.90 -7.09 5.58
CA MET A 234 23.72 -7.12 4.35
C MET A 234 24.27 -8.52 4.00
N ALA A 235 24.14 -9.50 4.90
CA ALA A 235 24.68 -10.85 4.74
C ALA A 235 23.64 -11.88 4.25
N ALA A 236 22.41 -11.46 3.96
CA ALA A 236 21.31 -12.28 3.42
C ALA A 236 20.88 -11.78 2.02
#